data_AF-A0A7C7Y991-F1
#
_entry.id   AF-A0A7C7Y991-F1
#
_cell.length_a   1.000
_cell.length_b   1.000
_cell.length_c   1.000
_cell.angle_alpha   90.00
_cell.angle_beta   90.00
_cell.angle_gamma   90.00
#
_symmetry.space_group_name_H-M   'P 1'
#
loop_
_entity.id
_entity.type
_entity.pdbx_description
1 polymer ?
#
loop_
_entity_poly.entity_id
_entity_poly.type
_entity_poly.pdbx_seq_one_letter_code
_entity_poly.pdbx_strand_id
1 'polypeptide(L)'
;MSLLEENWKRDDCRLALELPEEDTPSLTLGVVDHRPLTPQTSESLLSQWLGDFGLLGERPGKEINADSLSCKLFEILLSRNAPLSLDEAAALLNGPKPRIGRILERFRASGMVERVARTDRLSISLWSAMMAQYQRRGEDWMLKKGGFNRILNETQQSKLIQKLKKNKLKVEDVESQLKDVNSKQQMLLLNLLGGRLPLGHRLSGETAEDVTRRINERLDKVLRRMRRVAELLVSAQG
;
A
#
# COMPACT_ATOMS: atom_id res chain seq x y z
N MET A 1 22.41 -1.98 4.91
CA MET A 1 21.25 -2.88 4.77
C MET A 1 21.12 -3.84 5.93
N SER A 2 22.23 -4.28 6.54
CA SER A 2 22.24 -5.07 7.79
C SER A 2 21.25 -4.58 8.85
N LEU A 3 21.16 -3.27 9.10
CA LEU A 3 20.19 -2.71 10.05
C LEU A 3 18.73 -3.07 9.69
N LEU A 4 18.36 -3.01 8.41
CA LEU A 4 17.01 -3.36 7.97
C LEU A 4 16.79 -4.87 8.10
N GLU A 5 17.79 -5.68 7.80
CA GLU A 5 17.74 -7.15 7.95
C GLU A 5 17.55 -7.55 9.41
N GLU A 6 18.29 -6.95 10.35
CA GLU A 6 18.17 -7.19 11.79
C GLU A 6 16.77 -6.85 12.34
N ASN A 7 16.12 -5.84 11.75
CA ASN A 7 14.80 -5.40 12.16
C ASN A 7 13.67 -5.98 11.29
N TRP A 8 13.98 -6.80 10.29
CA TRP A 8 12.99 -7.38 9.37
C TRP A 8 12.27 -8.54 10.05
N LYS A 9 10.99 -8.33 10.40
CA LYS A 9 10.17 -9.36 11.06
C LYS A 9 9.04 -9.86 10.16
N ARG A 10 9.14 -9.57 8.87
CA ARG A 10 8.13 -9.90 7.87
C ARG A 10 8.43 -11.21 7.16
N ASP A 11 7.36 -11.95 6.92
CA ASP A 11 7.31 -13.21 6.17
C ASP A 11 6.09 -13.20 5.23
N ASP A 12 6.13 -13.97 4.14
CA ASP A 12 5.02 -14.15 3.19
C ASP A 12 4.12 -12.91 2.95
N CYS A 13 4.70 -11.87 2.33
CA CYS A 13 4.02 -10.58 2.13
C CYS A 13 3.22 -10.50 0.82
N ARG A 14 3.12 -11.61 0.08
CA ARG A 14 2.47 -11.66 -1.23
C ARG A 14 0.96 -11.68 -1.07
N LEU A 15 0.30 -10.81 -1.82
CA LEU A 15 -1.14 -10.86 -1.96
C LEU A 15 -1.53 -11.92 -3.01
N ALA A 16 -2.72 -12.49 -2.84
CA ALA A 16 -3.27 -13.47 -3.80
C ALA A 16 -3.34 -12.92 -5.25
N LEU A 17 -3.48 -11.60 -5.38
CA LEU A 17 -3.35 -10.90 -6.65
C LEU A 17 -2.52 -9.63 -6.43
N GLU A 18 -1.33 -9.58 -7.00
CA GLU A 18 -0.51 -8.37 -7.01
C GLU A 18 -0.92 -7.47 -8.18
N LEU A 19 -1.34 -6.26 -7.86
CA LEU A 19 -1.64 -5.22 -8.84
C LEU A 19 -0.50 -4.19 -8.82
N PRO A 20 0.03 -3.78 -9.99
CA PRO A 20 1.08 -2.78 -10.03
C PRO A 20 0.61 -1.46 -9.45
N GLU A 21 1.53 -0.74 -8.82
CA GLU A 21 1.29 0.63 -8.39
C GLU A 21 1.11 1.53 -9.64
N GLU A 22 -0.05 2.18 -9.77
CA GLU A 22 -0.36 3.01 -10.94
C GLU A 22 0.33 4.40 -10.91
N ASP A 23 0.65 4.91 -9.72
CA ASP A 23 1.14 6.29 -9.50
C ASP A 23 2.40 6.30 -8.63
N THR A 24 3.49 5.76 -9.17
CA THR A 24 4.79 5.77 -8.48
C THR A 24 5.38 7.18 -8.50
N PRO A 25 5.68 7.80 -7.34
CA PRO A 25 6.24 9.14 -7.28
C PRO A 25 7.65 9.22 -7.90
N SER A 26 8.11 10.43 -8.21
CA SER A 26 9.53 10.63 -8.56
C SER A 26 10.43 10.22 -7.40
N LEU A 27 11.61 9.68 -7.73
CA LEU A 27 12.56 9.22 -6.72
C LEU A 27 13.16 10.43 -5.99
N THR A 28 13.08 10.43 -4.66
CA THR A 28 13.73 11.41 -3.77
C THR A 28 14.51 10.65 -2.71
N LEU A 29 15.83 10.78 -2.73
CA LEU A 29 16.73 10.17 -1.74
C LEU A 29 17.63 11.26 -1.16
N GLY A 30 17.72 11.32 0.16
CA GLY A 30 18.78 12.05 0.85
C GLY A 30 20.00 11.15 0.99
N VAL A 31 21.19 11.73 1.01
CA VAL A 31 22.41 11.06 1.44
C VAL A 31 23.16 12.04 2.33
N VAL A 32 23.37 11.65 3.58
CA VAL A 32 24.14 12.42 4.57
C VAL A 32 25.32 11.57 5.02
N ASP A 33 26.44 12.20 5.33
CA ASP A 33 27.59 11.52 5.92
C ASP A 33 27.22 10.85 7.26
N HIS A 34 27.89 9.75 7.56
CA HIS A 34 27.69 9.01 8.80
C HIS A 34 27.93 9.90 10.02
N ARG A 35 27.04 9.81 11.01
CA ARG A 35 27.12 10.55 12.28
C ARG A 35 27.09 9.55 13.45
N PRO A 36 27.98 9.68 14.45
CA PRO A 36 27.98 8.79 15.58
C PRO A 36 26.76 9.05 16.49
N LEU A 37 26.19 7.99 17.06
CA LEU A 37 25.24 8.10 18.17
C LEU A 37 25.99 8.63 19.40
N THR A 38 25.56 9.77 19.93
CA THR A 38 26.04 10.26 21.22
C THR A 38 25.05 9.90 22.32
N PRO A 39 25.49 9.42 23.50
CA PRO A 39 24.60 8.98 24.59
C PRO A 39 23.60 10.04 25.07
N GLN A 40 23.84 11.31 24.76
CA GLN A 40 23.01 12.45 25.13
C GLN A 40 21.87 12.71 24.14
N THR A 41 21.80 11.98 23.02
CA THR A 41 20.75 12.16 22.01
C THR A 41 19.54 11.28 22.30
N SER A 42 18.35 11.77 21.98
CA SER A 42 17.12 10.96 21.94
C SER A 42 16.97 10.16 20.64
N GLU A 43 18.04 10.01 19.87
CA GLU A 43 18.08 9.33 18.59
C GLU A 43 18.30 7.83 18.78
N SER A 44 17.79 7.02 17.86
CA SER A 44 18.12 5.61 17.74
C SER A 44 18.89 5.37 16.45
N LEU A 45 19.52 4.19 16.33
CA LEU A 45 20.16 3.79 15.09
C LEU A 45 19.18 3.82 13.91
N LEU A 46 17.92 3.43 14.14
CA LEU A 46 16.86 3.52 13.13
C LEU A 46 16.55 4.97 12.77
N SER A 47 16.40 5.87 13.74
CA SER A 47 16.05 7.26 13.45
C SER A 47 17.17 7.99 12.71
N GLN A 48 18.43 7.74 13.05
CA GLN A 48 19.58 8.21 12.28
C GLN A 48 19.57 7.69 10.86
N TRP A 49 19.42 6.37 10.70
CA TRP A 49 19.34 5.74 9.39
C TRP A 49 18.21 6.35 8.53
N LEU A 50 17.02 6.56 9.11
CA LEU A 50 15.92 7.22 8.42
C LEU A 50 16.27 8.67 8.03
N GLY A 51 16.97 9.40 8.90
CA GLY A 51 17.44 10.75 8.64
C GLY A 51 18.48 10.82 7.52
N ASP A 52 19.45 9.91 7.53
CA ASP A 52 20.58 9.87 6.60
C ASP A 52 20.11 9.61 5.16
N PHE A 53 19.01 8.86 4.99
CA PHE A 53 18.37 8.64 3.70
C PHE A 53 17.25 9.65 3.36
N GLY A 54 17.08 10.70 4.17
CA GLY A 54 16.11 11.78 3.93
C GLY A 54 14.64 11.41 4.21
N LEU A 55 14.36 10.26 4.82
CA LEU A 55 13.02 9.73 5.07
C LEU A 55 12.26 10.55 6.14
N LEU A 56 13.01 11.24 6.99
CA LEU A 56 12.47 12.16 7.99
C LEU A 56 12.24 13.59 7.44
N GLY A 57 12.66 13.86 6.20
CA GLY A 57 12.69 15.18 5.56
C GLY A 57 13.99 15.94 5.81
N GLU A 58 14.18 17.05 5.09
CA GLU A 58 15.43 17.84 5.13
C GLU A 58 15.75 18.41 6.52
N ARG A 59 14.72 18.75 7.30
CA ARG A 59 14.84 19.29 8.65
C ARG A 59 13.96 18.46 9.59
N PRO A 60 14.47 17.32 10.11
CA PRO A 60 13.64 16.36 10.82
C PRO A 60 13.11 16.89 12.16
N GLY A 61 13.83 17.82 12.81
CA GLY A 61 13.42 18.36 14.11
C GLY A 61 13.16 17.22 15.10
N LYS A 62 11.96 17.16 15.69
CA LYS A 62 11.56 16.08 16.62
C LYS A 62 11.39 14.71 15.97
N GLU A 63 11.32 14.60 14.65
CA GLU A 63 11.21 13.30 13.95
C GLU A 63 12.49 12.46 14.05
N ILE A 64 13.64 13.08 14.37
CA ILE A 64 14.90 12.36 14.59
C ILE A 64 14.90 11.56 15.90
N ASN A 65 13.94 11.79 16.79
CA ASN A 65 13.85 11.03 18.04
C ASN A 65 13.45 9.57 17.76
N ALA A 66 13.97 8.64 18.57
CA ALA A 66 13.66 7.22 18.50
C ALA A 66 12.14 6.96 18.58
N ASP A 67 11.45 7.71 19.43
CA ASP A 67 10.01 7.58 19.67
C ASP A 67 9.11 8.33 18.69
N SER A 68 9.68 8.87 17.60
CA SER A 68 8.94 9.69 16.64
C SER A 68 7.89 8.89 15.88
N LEU A 69 6.93 9.63 15.30
CA LEU A 69 5.87 9.05 14.49
C LEU A 69 6.45 8.33 13.26
N SER A 70 7.50 8.88 12.65
CA SER A 70 8.17 8.27 11.50
C SER A 70 8.86 6.96 11.87
N CYS A 71 9.59 6.91 12.99
CA CYS A 71 10.27 5.70 13.46
C CYS A 71 9.25 4.59 13.76
N LYS A 72 8.22 4.88 14.57
CA LYS A 72 7.18 3.91 14.92
C LYS A 72 6.42 3.40 13.70
N LEU A 73 6.11 4.29 12.75
CA LEU A 73 5.48 3.90 11.49
C LEU A 73 6.37 2.96 10.67
N PHE A 74 7.67 3.24 10.61
CA PHE A 74 8.63 2.42 9.88
C PHE A 74 8.83 1.04 10.54
N GLU A 75 8.88 0.96 11.87
CA GLU A 75 8.91 -0.31 12.62
C GLU A 75 7.67 -1.17 12.36
N ILE A 76 6.48 -0.55 12.27
CA ILE A 76 5.26 -1.26 11.86
C ILE A 76 5.43 -1.85 10.45
N LEU A 77 5.98 -1.09 9.50
CA LEU A 77 6.21 -1.55 8.13
C LEU A 77 7.27 -2.66 8.02
N LEU A 78 8.22 -2.71 8.95
CA LEU A 78 9.22 -3.78 9.07
C LEU A 78 8.66 -5.05 9.71
N SER A 79 7.53 -4.95 10.42
CA SER A 79 6.96 -6.05 11.20
C SER A 79 5.65 -6.61 10.65
N ARG A 80 5.03 -5.95 9.66
CA ARG A 80 3.69 -6.26 9.19
C ARG A 80 3.69 -6.81 7.76
N ASN A 81 3.13 -8.00 7.58
CA ASN A 81 3.03 -8.65 6.27
C ASN A 81 1.94 -8.01 5.38
N ALA A 82 0.77 -7.75 5.98
CA ALA A 82 -0.36 -7.15 5.27
C ALA A 82 -0.17 -5.65 5.02
N PRO A 83 -0.57 -5.11 3.86
CA PRO A 83 -0.49 -3.67 3.62
C PRO A 83 -1.22 -2.84 4.68
N LEU A 84 -0.56 -1.77 5.13
CA LEU A 84 -1.05 -0.87 6.16
C LEU A 84 -1.92 0.23 5.54
N SER A 85 -3.21 0.26 5.87
CA SER A 85 -4.07 1.38 5.48
C SER A 85 -3.79 2.62 6.33
N LEU A 86 -4.14 3.78 5.79
CA LEU A 86 -3.94 5.05 6.48
C LEU A 86 -4.79 5.17 7.76
N ASP A 87 -5.98 4.57 7.78
CA ASP A 87 -6.86 4.53 8.95
C ASP A 87 -6.31 3.61 10.04
N GLU A 88 -5.81 2.42 9.68
CA GLU A 88 -5.14 1.51 10.64
C GLU A 88 -3.89 2.18 11.24
N ALA A 89 -3.08 2.84 10.42
CA ALA A 89 -1.88 3.55 10.89
C ALA A 89 -2.22 4.67 11.88
N ALA A 90 -3.27 5.46 11.59
CA ALA A 90 -3.74 6.52 12.47
C ALA A 90 -4.24 5.98 13.82
N ALA A 91 -4.95 4.85 13.80
CA ALA A 91 -5.41 4.20 15.02
C ALA A 91 -4.25 3.62 15.85
N LEU A 92 -3.30 2.92 15.22
CA LEU A 92 -2.17 2.27 15.90
C LEU A 92 -1.22 3.29 16.55
N LEU A 93 -0.98 4.41 15.88
CA LEU A 93 -0.02 5.42 16.32
C LEU A 93 -0.66 6.57 17.10
N ASN A 94 -1.99 6.56 17.25
CA ASN A 94 -2.77 7.68 17.80
C ASN A 94 -2.35 9.03 17.18
N GLY A 95 -2.11 9.03 15.87
CA GLY A 95 -1.48 10.12 15.14
C GLY A 95 -2.42 10.80 14.14
N PRO A 96 -2.21 12.09 13.81
CA PRO A 96 -3.04 12.77 12.81
C PRO A 96 -2.92 12.14 11.43
N LYS A 97 -4.05 11.69 10.86
CA LYS A 97 -4.13 11.05 9.54
C LYS A 97 -3.39 11.83 8.43
N PRO A 98 -3.52 13.17 8.30
CA PRO A 98 -2.78 13.93 7.28
C PRO A 98 -1.25 13.93 7.48
N ARG A 99 -0.78 13.81 8.72
CA ARG A 99 0.66 13.75 9.02
C ARG A 99 1.22 12.39 8.63
N ILE A 100 0.54 11.31 9.02
CA ILE A 100 0.92 9.93 8.66
C ILE A 100 0.94 9.77 7.14
N GLY A 101 -0.07 10.28 6.45
CA GLY A 101 -0.13 10.26 4.98
C GLY A 101 1.11 10.91 4.36
N ARG A 102 1.52 12.10 4.84
CA ARG A 102 2.73 12.76 4.36
C ARG A 102 4.01 11.97 4.63
N ILE A 103 4.11 11.30 5.79
CA ILE A 103 5.28 10.45 6.10
C ILE A 103 5.35 9.27 5.13
N LEU A 104 4.22 8.58 4.90
CA LEU A 104 4.14 7.47 3.96
C LEU A 104 4.48 7.91 2.53
N GLU A 105 4.04 9.09 2.09
CA GLU A 105 4.42 9.62 0.77
C GLU A 105 5.92 9.88 0.65
N ARG A 106 6.59 10.33 1.72
CA ARG A 106 8.07 10.46 1.70
C ARG A 106 8.74 9.10 1.59
N PHE A 107 8.26 8.09 2.33
CA PHE A 107 8.78 6.73 2.22
C PHE A 107 8.50 6.12 0.83
N ARG A 108 7.41 6.51 0.16
CA ARG A 108 7.16 6.13 -1.24
C ARG A 108 8.09 6.82 -2.22
N ALA A 109 8.35 8.11 -2.00
CA ALA A 109 9.25 8.89 -2.83
C ALA A 109 10.68 8.34 -2.80
N SER A 110 11.16 7.79 -1.68
CA SER A 110 12.45 7.11 -1.61
C SER A 110 12.49 5.74 -2.30
N GLY A 111 11.33 5.18 -2.63
CA GLY A 111 11.19 3.82 -3.18
C GLY A 111 11.33 2.71 -2.14
N MET A 112 11.34 3.05 -0.85
CA MET A 112 11.30 2.06 0.21
C MET A 112 9.92 1.48 0.44
N VAL A 113 8.88 2.30 0.22
CA VAL A 113 7.48 1.92 0.41
C VAL A 113 6.76 1.98 -0.92
N GLU A 114 5.86 1.03 -1.13
CA GLU A 114 4.93 1.04 -2.25
C GLU A 114 3.50 1.15 -1.73
N ARG A 115 2.64 1.76 -2.55
CA ARG A 115 1.20 1.75 -2.34
C ARG A 115 0.59 0.64 -3.19
N VAL A 116 -0.12 -0.26 -2.53
CA VAL A 116 -0.72 -1.45 -3.15
C VAL A 116 -2.22 -1.50 -2.90
N ALA A 117 -2.95 -2.01 -3.89
CA ALA A 117 -4.36 -2.32 -3.72
C ALA A 117 -4.51 -3.52 -2.79
N ARG A 118 -5.33 -3.38 -1.75
CA ARG A 118 -5.54 -4.41 -0.73
C ARG A 118 -6.50 -5.50 -1.20
N THR A 119 -6.01 -6.38 -2.08
CA THR A 119 -6.82 -7.51 -2.57
C THR A 119 -7.17 -8.49 -1.46
N ASP A 120 -6.42 -8.52 -0.35
CA ASP A 120 -6.78 -9.21 0.90
C ASP A 120 -8.14 -8.76 1.47
N ARG A 121 -8.59 -7.56 1.13
CA ARG A 121 -9.87 -6.99 1.56
C ARG A 121 -10.98 -7.11 0.51
N LEU A 122 -10.74 -7.80 -0.62
CA LEU A 122 -11.68 -7.88 -1.74
C LEU A 122 -13.05 -8.42 -1.33
N SER A 123 -13.11 -9.49 -0.54
CA SER A 123 -14.38 -10.07 -0.04
C SER A 123 -15.18 -9.08 0.81
N ILE A 124 -14.50 -8.31 1.68
CA ILE A 124 -15.15 -7.29 2.53
C ILE A 124 -15.65 -6.11 1.68
N SER A 125 -14.83 -5.66 0.72
CA SER A 125 -15.22 -4.58 -0.21
C SER A 125 -16.42 -4.98 -1.06
N LEU A 126 -16.44 -6.21 -1.57
CA LEU A 126 -17.57 -6.76 -2.33
C LEU A 126 -18.81 -6.88 -1.46
N TRP A 127 -18.69 -7.44 -0.26
CA TRP A 127 -19.79 -7.53 0.70
C TRP A 127 -20.41 -6.15 0.99
N SER A 128 -19.59 -5.16 1.31
CA SER A 128 -20.05 -3.79 1.59
C SER A 128 -20.76 -3.17 0.38
N ALA A 129 -20.19 -3.34 -0.82
CA ALA A 129 -20.79 -2.84 -2.05
C ALA A 129 -22.11 -3.55 -2.39
N MET A 130 -22.18 -4.87 -2.22
CA MET A 130 -23.40 -5.67 -2.44
C MET A 130 -24.52 -5.22 -1.50
N MET A 131 -24.23 -5.09 -0.20
CA MET A 131 -25.20 -4.62 0.80
C MET A 131 -25.70 -3.21 0.46
N ALA A 132 -24.78 -2.27 0.18
CA ALA A 132 -25.13 -0.90 -0.11
C ALA A 132 -25.97 -0.76 -1.40
N GLN A 133 -25.62 -1.47 -2.47
CA GLN A 133 -26.35 -1.37 -3.73
C GLN A 133 -27.69 -2.10 -3.68
N TYR A 134 -27.77 -3.27 -3.04
CA TYR A 134 -29.03 -3.98 -2.89
C TYR A 134 -30.04 -3.15 -2.09
N GLN A 135 -29.62 -2.53 -0.98
CA GLN A 135 -30.50 -1.66 -0.18
C GLN A 135 -30.99 -0.43 -0.96
N ARG A 136 -30.15 0.13 -1.85
CA ARG A 136 -30.50 1.34 -2.62
C ARG A 136 -31.29 1.07 -3.90
N ARG A 137 -31.04 -0.05 -4.57
CA ARG A 137 -31.50 -0.29 -5.95
C ARG A 137 -32.24 -1.61 -6.15
N GLY A 138 -32.23 -2.49 -5.17
CA GLY A 138 -32.96 -3.76 -5.20
C GLY A 138 -32.35 -4.84 -6.09
N GLU A 139 -33.06 -5.97 -6.13
CA GLU A 139 -32.66 -7.23 -6.77
C GLU A 139 -32.46 -7.10 -8.28
N ASP A 140 -33.43 -6.52 -8.99
CA ASP A 140 -33.39 -6.38 -10.46
C ASP A 140 -32.14 -5.62 -10.93
N TRP A 141 -31.74 -4.60 -10.18
CA TRP A 141 -30.54 -3.84 -10.49
C TRP A 141 -29.27 -4.68 -10.29
N MET A 142 -29.20 -5.45 -9.21
CA MET A 142 -28.05 -6.33 -8.91
C MET A 142 -27.83 -7.36 -10.01
N LEU A 143 -28.91 -8.03 -10.44
CA LEU A 143 -28.88 -9.03 -11.52
C LEU A 143 -28.43 -8.42 -12.85
N LYS A 144 -29.01 -7.28 -13.24
CA LYS A 144 -28.74 -6.64 -14.54
C LYS A 144 -27.47 -5.79 -14.52
N LYS A 145 -27.53 -4.62 -13.89
CA LYS A 145 -26.48 -3.60 -13.93
C LYS A 145 -25.36 -3.86 -12.92
N GLY A 146 -25.65 -4.53 -11.81
CA GLY A 146 -24.70 -4.88 -10.76
C GLY A 146 -23.75 -6.03 -11.10
N GLY A 147 -23.87 -6.61 -12.31
CA GLY A 147 -22.91 -7.58 -12.83
C GLY A 147 -23.12 -9.03 -12.38
N PHE A 148 -24.16 -9.32 -11.58
CA PHE A 148 -24.41 -10.69 -11.09
C PHE A 148 -24.66 -11.67 -12.24
N ASN A 149 -25.49 -11.31 -13.23
CA ASN A 149 -25.75 -12.16 -14.40
C ASN A 149 -24.51 -12.38 -15.30
N ARG A 150 -23.52 -11.48 -15.22
CA ARG A 150 -22.33 -11.53 -16.06
C ARG A 150 -21.22 -12.38 -15.46
N ILE A 151 -21.11 -12.40 -14.13
CA ILE A 151 -19.93 -12.91 -13.43
C ILE A 151 -20.24 -14.16 -12.61
N LEU A 152 -21.46 -14.27 -12.09
CA LEU A 152 -21.87 -15.34 -11.19
C LEU A 152 -22.74 -16.35 -11.92
N ASN A 153 -22.68 -17.61 -11.51
CA ASN A 153 -23.64 -18.62 -11.96
C ASN A 153 -24.99 -18.48 -11.22
N GLU A 154 -26.06 -19.08 -11.76
CA GLU A 154 -27.43 -18.96 -11.23
C GLU A 154 -27.53 -19.40 -9.75
N THR A 155 -26.74 -20.39 -9.34
CA THR A 155 -26.71 -20.90 -7.97
C THR A 155 -26.10 -19.87 -7.01
N GLN A 156 -24.96 -19.27 -7.37
CA GLN A 156 -24.29 -18.21 -6.61
C GLN A 156 -25.19 -16.97 -6.49
N GLN A 157 -25.80 -16.56 -7.61
CA GLN A 157 -26.74 -15.43 -7.65
C GLN A 157 -27.90 -15.66 -6.67
N SER A 158 -28.57 -16.80 -6.79
CA SER A 158 -29.71 -17.16 -5.94
C SER A 158 -29.35 -17.14 -4.45
N LYS A 159 -28.20 -17.73 -4.08
CA LYS A 159 -27.73 -17.77 -2.69
C LYS A 159 -27.43 -16.38 -2.13
N LEU A 160 -26.72 -15.53 -2.89
CA LEU A 160 -26.38 -14.17 -2.46
C LEU A 160 -27.61 -13.29 -2.34
N ILE A 161 -28.50 -13.31 -3.35
CA ILE A 161 -29.74 -12.52 -3.35
C ILE A 161 -30.67 -12.93 -2.20
N GLN A 162 -30.84 -14.23 -1.94
CA GLN A 162 -31.65 -14.68 -0.80
C GLN A 162 -31.11 -14.17 0.55
N LYS A 163 -29.79 -14.15 0.72
CA LYS A 163 -29.16 -13.63 1.95
C LYS A 163 -29.24 -12.11 2.05
N LEU A 164 -29.09 -11.39 0.94
CA LEU A 164 -29.27 -9.95 0.83
C LEU A 164 -30.72 -9.55 1.19
N LYS A 165 -31.72 -10.25 0.63
CA LYS A 165 -33.14 -10.04 0.93
C LYS A 165 -33.48 -10.22 2.41
N LYS A 166 -32.81 -11.18 3.07
CA LYS A 166 -32.95 -11.42 4.52
C LYS A 166 -32.07 -10.51 5.38
N ASN A 167 -31.27 -9.62 4.77
CA ASN A 167 -30.28 -8.78 5.45
C ASN A 167 -29.29 -9.57 6.34
N LYS A 168 -28.94 -10.79 5.92
CA LYS A 168 -28.11 -11.75 6.67
C LYS A 168 -26.83 -12.15 5.93
N LEU A 169 -26.48 -11.45 4.86
CA LEU A 169 -25.26 -11.69 4.13
C LEU A 169 -24.05 -11.32 5.01
N LYS A 170 -23.10 -12.24 5.18
CA LYS A 170 -21.83 -12.00 5.86
C LYS A 170 -20.66 -11.99 4.87
N VAL A 171 -19.47 -11.59 5.34
CA VAL A 171 -18.26 -11.55 4.50
C VAL A 171 -17.85 -12.96 4.06
N GLU A 172 -17.95 -13.93 4.96
CA GLU A 172 -17.60 -15.34 4.70
C GLU A 172 -18.53 -15.96 3.66
N ASP A 173 -19.77 -15.48 3.57
CA ASP A 173 -20.71 -15.89 2.53
C ASP A 173 -20.23 -15.41 1.15
N VAL A 174 -19.74 -14.19 1.06
CA VAL A 174 -19.21 -13.64 -0.19
C VAL A 174 -17.93 -14.38 -0.59
N GLU A 175 -17.02 -14.60 0.36
CA GLU A 175 -15.78 -15.35 0.13
C GLU A 175 -16.07 -16.78 -0.36
N SER A 176 -16.99 -17.49 0.30
CA SER A 176 -17.36 -18.86 -0.10
C SER A 176 -18.04 -18.92 -1.48
N GLN A 177 -18.92 -17.96 -1.80
CA GLN A 177 -19.60 -17.95 -3.11
C GLN A 177 -18.66 -17.55 -4.24
N LEU A 178 -17.65 -16.72 -3.97
CA LEU A 178 -16.72 -16.22 -4.98
C LEU A 178 -15.40 -16.99 -5.04
N LYS A 179 -15.23 -18.05 -4.24
CA LYS A 179 -13.99 -18.85 -4.21
C LYS A 179 -13.54 -19.34 -5.60
N ASP A 180 -14.49 -19.74 -6.43
CA ASP A 180 -14.23 -20.25 -7.79
C ASP A 180 -14.23 -19.14 -8.86
N VAL A 181 -14.55 -17.90 -8.49
CA VAL A 181 -14.51 -16.73 -9.38
C VAL A 181 -13.12 -16.13 -9.30
N ASN A 182 -12.43 -16.01 -10.43
CA ASN A 182 -11.06 -15.48 -10.42
C ASN A 182 -11.02 -14.01 -9.94
N SER A 183 -9.88 -13.59 -9.39
CA SER A 183 -9.72 -12.28 -8.78
C SER A 183 -10.00 -11.11 -9.75
N LYS A 184 -9.69 -11.26 -11.05
CA LYS A 184 -9.99 -10.23 -12.06
C LYS A 184 -11.49 -10.03 -12.25
N GLN A 185 -12.26 -11.11 -12.28
CA GLN A 185 -13.72 -11.06 -12.35
C GLN A 185 -14.33 -10.51 -11.06
N GLN A 186 -13.80 -10.89 -9.89
CA GLN A 186 -14.21 -10.29 -8.62
C GLN A 186 -13.98 -8.78 -8.57
N MET A 187 -12.84 -8.30 -9.09
CA MET A 187 -12.59 -6.86 -9.22
C MET A 187 -13.54 -6.18 -10.21
N LEU A 188 -13.83 -6.82 -11.34
CA LEU A 188 -14.83 -6.30 -12.28
C LEU A 188 -16.20 -6.19 -11.61
N LEU A 189 -16.60 -7.19 -10.83
CA LEU A 189 -17.84 -7.17 -10.06
C LEU A 189 -17.85 -6.00 -9.07
N LEU A 190 -16.75 -5.79 -8.34
CA LEU A 190 -16.62 -4.67 -7.41
C LEU A 190 -16.80 -3.33 -8.14
N ASN A 191 -16.17 -3.17 -9.31
CA ASN A 191 -16.28 -1.96 -10.12
C ASN A 191 -17.71 -1.73 -10.63
N LEU A 192 -18.42 -2.78 -11.07
CA LEU A 192 -19.83 -2.71 -11.50
C LEU A 192 -20.76 -2.35 -10.34
N LEU A 193 -20.44 -2.77 -9.13
CA LEU A 193 -21.14 -2.38 -7.90
C LEU A 193 -20.76 -0.96 -7.41
N GLY A 194 -19.83 -0.29 -8.10
CA GLY A 194 -19.33 1.05 -7.74
C GLY A 194 -18.42 1.05 -6.51
N GLY A 195 -17.92 -0.11 -6.09
CA GLY A 195 -16.92 -0.23 -5.04
C GLY A 195 -15.51 0.02 -5.56
N ARG A 196 -14.57 0.22 -4.63
CA ARG A 196 -13.14 0.33 -4.91
C ARG A 196 -12.36 -0.43 -3.85
N LEU A 197 -11.21 -0.97 -4.23
CA LEU A 197 -10.30 -1.57 -3.26
C LEU A 197 -9.66 -0.47 -2.41
N PRO A 198 -9.54 -0.67 -1.09
CA PRO A 198 -8.76 0.22 -0.26
C PRO A 198 -7.28 0.10 -0.65
N LEU A 199 -6.57 1.22 -0.54
CA LEU A 199 -5.12 1.25 -0.73
C LEU A 199 -4.41 1.05 0.61
N GLY A 200 -3.30 0.34 0.57
CA GLY A 200 -2.40 0.13 1.71
C GLY A 200 -0.96 0.42 1.32
N HIS A 201 -0.11 0.55 2.33
CA HIS A 201 1.32 0.81 2.20
C HIS A 201 2.11 -0.37 2.80
N ARG A 202 3.15 -0.81 2.11
CA ARG A 202 4.11 -1.81 2.61
C ARG A 202 5.51 -1.51 2.08
N LEU A 203 6.57 -2.10 2.66
CA LEU A 203 7.90 -1.96 2.06
C LEU A 203 7.92 -2.60 0.67
N SER A 204 8.67 -1.99 -0.24
CA SER A 204 8.80 -2.37 -1.64
C SER A 204 9.65 -3.63 -1.79
N GLY A 205 9.06 -4.80 -1.50
CA GLY A 205 9.76 -6.08 -1.58
C GLY A 205 9.36 -7.04 -0.45
N GLU A 206 9.80 -8.28 -0.61
CA GLU A 206 9.60 -9.36 0.38
C GLU A 206 10.76 -9.42 1.37
N THR A 207 11.94 -8.99 0.95
CA THR A 207 13.17 -8.96 1.75
C THR A 207 13.80 -7.57 1.76
N ALA A 208 14.71 -7.33 2.70
CA ALA A 208 15.52 -6.11 2.71
C ALA A 208 16.33 -5.96 1.40
N GLU A 209 16.86 -7.06 0.87
CA GLU A 209 17.61 -7.08 -0.40
C GLU A 209 16.73 -6.69 -1.60
N ASP A 210 15.47 -7.17 -1.66
CA ASP A 210 14.53 -6.76 -2.70
C ASP A 210 14.26 -5.25 -2.67
N VAL A 211 14.11 -4.68 -1.47
CA VAL A 211 13.94 -3.23 -1.30
C VAL A 211 15.15 -2.49 -1.85
N THR A 212 16.37 -2.92 -1.49
CA THR A 212 17.61 -2.33 -2.01
C THR A 212 17.68 -2.41 -3.53
N ARG A 213 17.41 -3.59 -4.09
CA ARG A 213 17.44 -3.82 -5.53
C ARG A 213 16.49 -2.88 -6.26
N ARG A 214 15.24 -2.75 -5.78
CA ARG A 214 14.26 -1.83 -6.37
C ARG A 214 14.68 -0.36 -6.29
N ILE A 215 15.28 0.06 -5.17
CA ILE A 215 15.79 1.43 -5.02
C ILE A 215 16.95 1.67 -6.00
N ASN A 216 17.89 0.75 -6.10
CA ASN A 216 19.01 0.83 -7.06
C ASN A 216 18.52 0.89 -8.50
N GLU A 217 17.55 0.05 -8.89
CA GLU A 217 16.94 0.09 -10.22
C GLU A 217 16.29 1.44 -10.53
N ARG A 218 15.64 2.07 -9.53
CA ARG A 218 15.05 3.41 -9.70
C ARG A 218 16.13 4.48 -9.79
N LEU A 219 17.17 4.42 -8.96
CA LEU A 219 18.28 5.35 -8.98
C LEU A 219 19.02 5.30 -10.33
N ASP A 220 19.32 4.11 -10.82
CA ASP A 220 19.95 3.90 -12.13
C ASP A 220 19.14 4.50 -13.27
N LYS A 221 17.80 4.33 -13.24
CA LYS A 221 16.90 4.95 -14.24
C LYS A 221 16.98 6.47 -14.19
N VAL A 222 17.04 7.06 -13.00
CA VAL A 222 17.18 8.52 -12.82
C VAL A 222 18.53 9.01 -13.35
N LEU A 223 19.63 8.37 -12.98
CA LEU A 223 20.99 8.75 -13.42
C LEU A 223 21.14 8.63 -14.95
N ARG A 224 20.61 7.56 -15.56
CA ARG A 224 20.58 7.41 -17.03
C ARG A 224 19.79 8.53 -17.69
N ARG A 225 18.65 8.93 -17.12
CA ARG A 225 17.84 10.03 -17.63
C ARG A 225 18.57 11.37 -17.50
N MET A 226 19.24 11.63 -16.38
CA MET A 226 20.06 12.84 -16.19
C MET A 226 21.16 12.94 -17.25
N ARG A 227 21.90 11.84 -17.47
CA ARG A 227 22.92 11.78 -18.52
C ARG A 227 22.35 12.10 -19.90
N ARG A 228 21.24 11.45 -20.28
CA ARG A 228 20.59 11.67 -21.57
C ARG A 228 20.12 13.11 -21.76
N VAL A 229 19.57 13.73 -20.71
CA VAL A 229 19.16 15.14 -20.74
C VAL A 229 20.38 16.05 -20.94
N ALA A 230 21.48 15.80 -20.22
CA ALA A 230 22.71 16.56 -20.39
C ALA A 230 23.27 16.46 -21.82
N GLU A 231 23.32 15.25 -22.39
CA GLU A 231 23.76 15.01 -23.78
C GLU A 231 22.89 15.77 -24.79
N LEU A 232 21.57 15.74 -24.62
CA LEU A 232 20.63 16.45 -25.50
C LEU A 232 20.78 17.97 -25.41
N LEU A 233 21.00 18.52 -24.21
CA LEU A 233 21.19 19.96 -24.03
C LEU A 233 22.47 20.46 -24.71
N VAL A 234 23.56 19.69 -24.64
CA VAL A 234 24.80 20.01 -25.37
C VAL A 234 24.56 19.96 -26.88
N SER A 235 23.85 18.95 -27.38
CA SER A 235 23.58 18.81 -28.82
C SER A 235 22.63 19.89 -29.37
N ALA A 236 21.80 20.52 -28.52
CA ALA A 236 20.87 21.56 -28.93
C ALA A 236 21.49 22.98 -28.95
N GLN A 237 22.70 23.14 -28.40
CA GLN A 237 23.44 24.40 -28.39
C GLN A 237 24.43 24.55 -29.55
N GLY A 238 24.64 23.50 -30.35
CA GLY A 238 25.46 23.51 -31.57
C GLY A 238 24.60 23.44 -32.83
#